data_AF-X1GKZ9-F1
#
_entry.id   AF-X1GKZ9-F1
#
_cell.length_a   1.000
_cell.length_b   1.000
_cell.length_c   1.000
_cell.angle_alpha   90.00
_cell.angle_beta   90.00
_cell.angle_gamma   90.00
#
_symmetry.space_group_name_H-M   'P 1'
#
loop_
_entity.id
_entity.type
_entity.pdbx_description
1 polymer ?
#
loop_
_entity_poly.entity_id
_entity_poly.type
_entity_poly.pdbx_seq_one_letter_code
_entity_poly.pdbx_strand_id
1 'polypeptide(L)'
;MVVAERTRTLAGIETEAFGADPSQIDKVYQFRYRVVDIDDVIPSHTDTLTPNPKYPAELQPRLRGRAASRIQIENIAKNLNPRALLQDSGFIDTGSMIVGPDLVVESGNGRVLALRKAVTDFPEQYARYRKMLEAIAERFGIEKERLARIKTPILVRERLTDVDRVKFAAEANVGAVMGMSPYEQALQDAGRLSSTTISTLAVGEEQTIDQALRMRGNDHIIKHFVSNI
;
A
#
# COMPACT_ATOMS: atom_id res chain seq x y z
N MET A 1 -4.55 -38.56 11.52
CA MET A 1 -4.99 -37.15 11.49
C MET A 1 -3.98 -36.41 10.63
N VAL A 2 -4.30 -36.15 9.36
CA VAL A 2 -3.39 -35.44 8.44
C VAL A 2 -3.39 -33.98 8.86
N VAL A 3 -2.24 -33.49 9.35
CA VAL A 3 -2.05 -32.06 9.59
C VAL A 3 -2.08 -31.41 8.21
N ALA A 4 -3.20 -30.79 7.85
CA ALA A 4 -3.31 -30.04 6.60
C ALA A 4 -2.18 -28.99 6.59
N GLU A 5 -1.34 -29.06 5.56
CA GLU A 5 -0.26 -28.11 5.34
C GLU A 5 -0.85 -26.70 5.38
N ARG A 6 -0.42 -25.87 6.34
CA ARG A 6 -0.92 -24.49 6.44
C ARG A 6 -0.43 -23.75 5.21
N THR A 7 -1.37 -23.42 4.31
CA THR A 7 -1.12 -22.51 3.20
C THR A 7 -0.53 -21.22 3.75
N ARG A 8 0.71 -20.90 3.40
CA ARG A 8 1.42 -19.70 3.89
C ARG A 8 1.25 -18.49 2.99
N THR A 9 0.74 -18.70 1.77
CA THR A 9 0.49 -17.65 0.79
C THR A 9 -0.71 -17.94 -0.10
N LEU A 10 -1.42 -16.90 -0.50
CA LEU A 10 -2.55 -16.93 -1.43
C LEU A 10 -2.34 -15.86 -2.50
N ALA A 11 -2.21 -16.30 -3.75
CA ALA A 11 -2.20 -15.42 -4.90
C ALA A 11 -3.62 -14.91 -5.19
N GLY A 12 -3.72 -13.62 -5.46
CA GLY A 12 -4.93 -12.93 -5.89
C GLY A 12 -4.84 -12.49 -7.36
N ILE A 13 -5.66 -11.51 -7.73
CA ILE A 13 -5.66 -10.91 -9.07
C ILE A 13 -4.41 -10.07 -9.32
N GLU A 14 -4.13 -9.86 -10.60
CA GLU A 14 -3.13 -8.92 -11.07
C GLU A 14 -3.67 -7.48 -11.02
N THR A 15 -2.78 -6.53 -10.84
CA THR A 15 -3.06 -5.09 -10.81
C THR A 15 -1.86 -4.34 -11.37
N GLU A 16 -2.04 -3.07 -11.63
CA GLU A 16 -0.98 -2.18 -12.08
C GLU A 16 -0.84 -0.98 -11.15
N ALA A 17 0.37 -0.42 -11.08
CA ALA A 17 0.60 0.84 -10.39
C ALA A 17 1.60 1.69 -11.17
N PHE A 18 1.37 3.00 -11.13
CA PHE A 18 2.22 4.01 -11.73
C PHE A 18 3.47 4.26 -10.89
N GLY A 19 4.54 4.71 -11.55
CA GLY A 19 5.74 5.24 -10.91
C GLY A 19 5.43 6.34 -9.90
N ALA A 20 6.38 6.62 -9.01
CA ALA A 20 6.20 7.63 -7.96
C ALA A 20 6.19 9.07 -8.50
N ASP A 21 6.68 9.29 -9.72
CA ASP A 21 6.67 10.58 -10.41
C ASP A 21 5.38 10.72 -11.25
N PRO A 22 4.43 11.59 -10.85
CA PRO A 22 3.17 11.75 -11.56
C PRO A 22 3.34 12.37 -12.96
N SER A 23 4.50 12.94 -13.28
CA SER A 23 4.81 13.39 -14.64
C SER A 23 5.19 12.23 -15.59
N GLN A 24 5.47 11.04 -15.07
CA GLN A 24 5.81 9.84 -15.83
C GLN A 24 4.62 8.88 -15.94
N ILE A 25 3.52 9.37 -16.50
CA ILE A 25 2.25 8.62 -16.58
C ILE A 25 2.35 7.29 -17.35
N ASP A 26 3.30 7.17 -18.28
CA ASP A 26 3.52 5.96 -19.07
C ASP A 26 4.31 4.88 -18.31
N LYS A 27 4.88 5.21 -17.15
CA LYS A 27 5.68 4.28 -16.37
C LYS A 27 4.77 3.44 -15.47
N VAL A 28 4.36 2.30 -16.00
CA VAL A 28 3.46 1.35 -15.34
C VAL A 28 4.22 0.09 -14.94
N TYR A 29 3.96 -0.39 -13.72
CA TYR A 29 4.46 -1.64 -13.20
C TYR A 29 3.30 -2.60 -12.95
N GLN A 30 3.48 -3.86 -13.33
CA GLN A 30 2.53 -4.94 -13.11
C GLN A 30 2.84 -5.65 -11.80
N PHE A 31 1.78 -5.95 -11.05
CA PHE A 31 1.82 -6.61 -9.74
C PHE A 31 0.77 -7.69 -9.65
N ARG A 32 0.92 -8.55 -8.65
CA ARG A 32 -0.12 -9.46 -8.17
C ARG A 32 -0.40 -9.18 -6.71
N TYR A 33 -1.68 -9.00 -6.36
CA TYR A 33 -2.04 -9.03 -4.95
C TYR A 33 -1.78 -10.40 -4.36
N ARG A 34 -1.24 -10.43 -3.16
CA ARG A 34 -0.97 -11.67 -2.45
C ARG A 34 -1.21 -11.47 -0.97
N VAL A 35 -1.86 -12.45 -0.34
CA VAL A 35 -1.84 -12.55 1.12
C VAL A 35 -0.73 -13.51 1.50
N VAL A 36 0.13 -13.08 2.42
CA VAL A 36 1.27 -13.85 2.93
C VAL A 36 1.22 -13.88 4.46
N ASP A 37 1.85 -14.88 5.05
CA ASP A 37 2.17 -14.81 6.47
C ASP A 37 3.26 -13.75 6.69
N ILE A 38 3.04 -12.85 7.65
CA ILE A 38 4.00 -11.78 7.97
C ILE A 38 5.39 -12.34 8.38
N ASP A 39 5.43 -13.58 8.87
CA ASP A 39 6.67 -14.26 9.28
C ASP A 39 7.55 -14.60 8.05
N ASP A 40 6.98 -14.69 6.84
CA ASP A 40 7.70 -15.04 5.61
C ASP A 40 8.24 -13.81 4.85
N VAL A 41 7.71 -12.63 5.16
CA VAL A 41 8.18 -11.38 4.53
C VAL A 41 9.57 -11.02 5.06
N ILE A 42 10.45 -10.55 4.18
CA ILE A 42 11.83 -10.20 4.53
C ILE A 42 11.97 -8.68 4.50
N PRO A 43 11.70 -7.97 5.62
CA PRO A 43 11.96 -6.55 5.74
C PRO A 43 13.44 -6.28 6.01
N SER A 44 13.85 -5.03 5.87
CA SER A 44 15.24 -4.60 5.99
C SER A 44 15.84 -4.67 7.38
N HIS A 45 14.99 -4.71 8.41
CA HIS A 45 15.40 -4.85 9.81
C HIS A 45 14.63 -5.97 10.49
N THR A 46 15.18 -6.46 11.60
CA THR A 46 14.50 -7.37 12.53
C THR A 46 13.54 -6.61 13.44
N ASP A 47 12.78 -7.32 14.26
CA ASP A 47 11.84 -6.72 15.23
C ASP A 47 12.56 -5.89 16.32
N THR A 48 13.85 -6.14 16.54
CA THR A 48 14.71 -5.33 17.43
C THR A 48 15.35 -4.14 16.72
N LEU A 49 14.98 -3.89 15.46
CA LEU A 49 15.49 -2.83 14.60
C LEU A 49 16.99 -2.91 14.32
N THR A 50 17.54 -4.12 14.31
CA THR A 50 18.87 -4.41 13.76
C THR A 50 18.77 -4.78 12.27
N PRO A 51 19.79 -4.52 11.45
CA PRO A 51 19.77 -4.94 10.05
C PRO A 51 19.45 -6.43 9.89
N ASN A 52 18.57 -6.77 8.96
CA ASN A 52 18.18 -8.15 8.70
C ASN A 52 19.21 -8.80 7.76
N PRO A 53 19.92 -9.86 8.17
CA PRO A 53 20.95 -10.51 7.34
C PRO A 53 20.39 -11.19 6.09
N LYS A 54 19.08 -11.44 6.03
CA LYS A 54 18.41 -12.02 4.85
C LYS A 54 18.00 -10.95 3.82
N TYR A 55 18.10 -9.67 4.16
CA TYR A 55 17.72 -8.57 3.28
C TYR A 55 18.93 -8.10 2.46
N PRO A 56 18.82 -7.99 1.13
CA PRO A 56 19.88 -7.43 0.29
C PRO A 56 20.11 -5.95 0.62
N ALA A 57 21.28 -5.61 1.16
CA ALA A 57 21.56 -4.29 1.72
C ALA A 57 21.49 -3.17 0.66
N GLU A 58 21.81 -3.48 -0.60
CA GLU A 58 21.72 -2.59 -1.75
C GLU A 58 20.30 -2.10 -2.05
N LEU A 59 19.26 -2.83 -1.61
CA LEU A 59 17.87 -2.43 -1.74
C LEU A 59 17.41 -1.45 -0.66
N GLN A 60 18.28 -1.10 0.30
CA GLN A 60 17.95 -0.10 1.31
C GLN A 60 18.56 1.25 0.91
N PRO A 61 17.81 2.13 0.22
CA PRO A 61 18.35 3.39 -0.31
C PRO A 61 18.76 4.40 0.78
N ARG A 62 18.43 4.14 2.06
CA ARG A 62 18.66 5.08 3.18
C ARG A 62 19.11 4.38 4.45
N LEU A 63 20.16 4.94 5.06
CA LEU A 63 20.45 4.71 6.47
C LEU A 63 19.59 5.66 7.31
N ARG A 64 18.43 5.19 7.78
CA ARG A 64 17.66 5.96 8.76
C ARG A 64 18.31 5.84 10.14
N GLY A 65 18.31 6.92 10.91
CA GLY A 65 18.71 6.88 12.31
C GLY A 65 17.84 5.89 13.10
N ARG A 66 18.48 5.03 13.91
CA ARG A 66 17.79 3.96 14.66
C ARG A 66 16.67 4.50 15.57
N ALA A 67 16.89 5.65 16.20
CA ALA A 67 15.93 6.26 17.13
C ALA A 67 14.68 6.81 16.42
N ALA A 68 14.86 7.58 15.33
CA ALA A 68 13.75 8.15 14.57
C ALA A 68 12.89 7.06 13.92
N SER A 69 13.53 6.00 13.41
CA SER A 69 12.83 4.83 12.85
C SER A 69 12.00 4.11 13.90
N ARG A 70 12.53 3.96 15.11
CA ARG A 70 11.80 3.32 16.23
C ARG A 70 10.54 4.07 16.60
N ILE A 71 10.65 5.39 16.81
CA ILE A 71 9.50 6.23 17.18
C ILE A 71 8.42 6.17 16.10
N GLN A 72 8.81 6.24 14.82
CA GLN A 72 7.86 6.15 13.72
C GLN A 72 7.16 4.78 13.68
N ILE A 73 7.92 3.68 13.79
CA ILE A 73 7.36 2.32 13.78
C ILE A 73 6.41 2.10 14.96
N GLU A 74 6.78 2.56 16.15
CA GLU A 74 5.92 2.54 17.34
C GLU A 74 4.61 3.31 17.10
N ASN A 75 4.72 4.54 16.57
CA ASN A 75 3.56 5.38 16.30
C ASN A 75 2.62 4.77 15.25
N ILE A 76 3.17 4.17 14.17
CA ILE A 76 2.37 3.49 13.15
C ILE A 76 1.72 2.23 13.74
N ALA A 77 2.43 1.45 14.56
CA ALA A 77 1.88 0.24 15.18
C ALA A 77 0.73 0.57 16.13
N LYS A 78 0.93 1.58 16.99
CA LYS A 78 -0.09 2.05 17.95
C LYS A 78 -1.31 2.65 17.26
N ASN A 79 -1.10 3.38 16.17
CA ASN A 79 -2.14 4.07 15.41
C ASN A 79 -2.34 3.44 14.02
N LEU A 80 -2.28 2.11 13.94
CA LEU A 80 -2.37 1.40 12.67
C LEU A 80 -3.64 1.80 11.94
N ASN A 81 -3.50 2.28 10.71
CA ASN A 81 -4.61 2.64 9.84
C ASN A 81 -4.76 1.58 8.74
N PRO A 82 -5.71 0.63 8.86
CA PRO A 82 -5.89 -0.41 7.86
C PRO A 82 -6.19 0.11 6.46
N ARG A 83 -6.91 1.23 6.33
CA ARG A 83 -7.25 1.81 5.02
C ARG A 83 -6.01 2.24 4.26
N ALA A 84 -5.05 2.86 4.95
CA ALA A 84 -3.80 3.28 4.32
C ALA A 84 -2.95 2.10 3.78
N LEU A 85 -3.17 0.88 4.28
CA LEU A 85 -2.44 -0.32 3.88
C LEU A 85 -3.22 -1.21 2.90
N LEU A 86 -4.55 -1.11 2.89
CA LEU A 86 -5.43 -2.02 2.16
C LEU A 86 -6.14 -1.36 0.99
N GLN A 87 -6.14 -0.02 0.90
CA GLN A 87 -6.69 0.67 -0.24
C GLN A 87 -5.67 0.67 -1.38
N ASP A 88 -6.14 0.37 -2.59
CA ASP A 88 -5.32 0.56 -3.78
C ASP A 88 -5.19 2.06 -4.04
N SER A 89 -3.96 2.54 -4.04
CA SER A 89 -3.63 3.93 -4.36
C SER A 89 -3.29 4.11 -5.83
N GLY A 90 -3.04 3.03 -6.59
CA GLY A 90 -2.52 3.10 -7.94
C GLY A 90 -1.05 3.55 -8.05
N PHE A 91 -0.34 3.77 -6.94
CA PHE A 91 1.06 4.22 -6.94
C PHE A 91 1.98 3.26 -6.19
N ILE A 92 3.25 3.20 -6.60
CA ILE A 92 4.27 2.32 -6.01
C ILE A 92 4.81 2.79 -4.64
N ASP A 93 4.55 4.03 -4.25
CA ASP A 93 5.05 4.62 -3.00
C ASP A 93 4.09 4.48 -1.81
N THR A 94 2.83 4.14 -2.06
CA THR A 94 1.72 4.14 -1.09
C THR A 94 0.97 2.80 -1.04
N GLY A 95 -0.02 2.64 -0.16
CA GLY A 95 -0.87 1.43 -0.11
C GLY A 95 -0.23 0.19 0.54
N SER A 96 -0.52 -1.00 0.00
CA SER A 96 0.08 -2.25 0.47
C SER A 96 1.58 -2.31 0.16
N MET A 97 2.35 -2.96 1.05
CA MET A 97 3.79 -3.15 0.86
C MET A 97 4.08 -3.89 -0.45
N ILE A 98 5.17 -3.53 -1.10
CA ILE A 98 5.62 -4.17 -2.34
C ILE A 98 6.74 -5.14 -2.02
N VAL A 99 6.65 -6.35 -2.56
CA VAL A 99 7.67 -7.39 -2.44
C VAL A 99 8.11 -7.90 -3.81
N GLY A 100 9.35 -8.38 -3.88
CA GLY A 100 9.79 -9.23 -4.99
C GLY A 100 9.20 -10.65 -4.88
N PRO A 101 9.42 -11.49 -5.90
CA PRO A 101 8.99 -12.90 -5.88
C PRO A 101 9.65 -13.72 -4.76
N ASP A 102 10.73 -13.20 -4.17
CA ASP A 102 11.48 -13.74 -3.03
C ASP A 102 10.95 -13.25 -1.66
N LEU A 103 9.83 -12.52 -1.63
CA LEU A 103 9.23 -11.89 -0.45
C LEU A 103 10.12 -10.84 0.26
N VAL A 104 11.20 -10.41 -0.40
CA VAL A 104 12.00 -9.26 0.03
C VAL A 104 11.21 -7.99 -0.22
N VAL A 105 11.13 -7.14 0.80
CA VAL A 105 10.37 -5.88 0.74
C VAL A 105 11.10 -4.85 -0.09
N GLU A 106 10.51 -4.44 -1.20
CA GLU A 106 11.07 -3.43 -2.09
C GLU A 106 10.52 -2.02 -1.76
N SER A 107 9.31 -1.95 -1.20
CA SER A 107 8.75 -0.71 -0.62
C SER A 107 7.88 -1.00 0.60
N GLY A 108 7.99 -0.13 1.62
CA GLY A 108 7.17 -0.22 2.83
C GLY A 108 7.79 -1.00 4.00
N ASN A 109 9.12 -1.06 4.10
CA ASN A 109 9.84 -1.71 5.22
C ASN A 109 9.32 -1.28 6.61
N GLY A 110 9.11 0.02 6.84
CA GLY A 110 8.57 0.53 8.09
C GLY A 110 7.13 0.07 8.37
N ARG A 111 6.31 -0.11 7.33
CA ARG A 111 4.93 -0.62 7.45
C ARG A 111 4.91 -2.10 7.85
N VAL A 112 5.80 -2.92 7.29
CA VAL A 112 5.96 -4.33 7.71
C VAL A 112 6.37 -4.40 9.17
N LEU A 113 7.38 -3.63 9.59
CA LEU A 113 7.85 -3.61 10.97
C LEU A 113 6.77 -3.11 11.94
N ALA A 114 5.99 -2.11 11.54
CA ALA A 114 4.87 -1.64 12.34
C ALA A 114 3.74 -2.68 12.45
N LEU A 115 3.45 -3.43 11.38
CA LEU A 115 2.50 -4.54 11.43
C LEU A 115 2.99 -5.68 12.34
N ARG A 116 4.27 -6.08 12.24
CA ARG A 116 4.86 -7.09 13.14
C ARG A 116 4.78 -6.66 14.59
N LYS A 117 5.10 -5.40 14.86
CA LYS A 117 4.98 -4.82 16.18
C LYS A 117 3.53 -4.74 16.64
N ALA A 118 2.57 -4.42 15.76
CA ALA A 118 1.16 -4.43 16.11
C ALA A 118 0.65 -5.85 16.44
N VAL A 119 1.15 -6.89 15.76
CA VAL A 119 0.82 -8.29 16.10
C VAL A 119 1.23 -8.63 17.54
N THR A 120 2.40 -8.18 17.98
CA THR A 120 2.95 -8.50 19.31
C THR A 120 2.44 -7.56 20.41
N ASP A 121 2.50 -6.25 20.17
CA ASP A 121 2.36 -5.22 21.21
C ASP A 121 0.99 -4.52 21.17
N PHE A 122 0.31 -4.52 20.01
CA PHE A 122 -0.98 -3.85 19.81
C PHE A 122 -2.01 -4.78 19.13
N PRO A 123 -2.31 -5.96 19.70
CA PRO A 123 -3.08 -7.00 19.02
C PRO A 123 -4.49 -6.55 18.61
N GLU A 124 -5.10 -5.60 19.31
CA GLU A 124 -6.38 -4.99 18.91
C GLU A 124 -6.28 -4.21 17.59
N GLN A 125 -5.16 -3.50 17.37
CA GLN A 125 -4.93 -2.76 16.13
C GLN A 125 -4.71 -3.71 14.96
N TYR A 126 -3.92 -4.77 15.17
CA TYR A 126 -3.77 -5.81 14.18
C TYR A 126 -5.10 -6.56 13.90
N ALA A 127 -5.91 -6.82 14.92
CA ALA A 127 -7.23 -7.42 14.74
C ALA A 127 -8.16 -6.56 13.87
N ARG A 128 -8.11 -5.22 14.01
CA ARG A 128 -8.84 -4.29 13.12
C ARG A 128 -8.34 -4.38 11.67
N TYR A 129 -7.01 -4.44 11.48
CA TYR A 129 -6.42 -4.65 10.15
C TYR A 129 -6.90 -5.96 9.54
N ARG A 130 -6.77 -7.08 10.27
CA ARG A 130 -7.18 -8.40 9.81
C ARG A 130 -8.67 -8.46 9.46
N LYS A 131 -9.53 -7.92 10.31
CA LYS A 131 -10.98 -7.87 10.07
C LYS A 131 -11.31 -7.08 8.80
N MET A 132 -10.62 -5.96 8.57
CA MET A 132 -10.83 -5.18 7.34
C MET A 132 -10.33 -5.96 6.11
N LEU A 133 -9.15 -6.57 6.18
CA LEU A 133 -8.61 -7.40 5.10
C LEU A 133 -9.57 -8.55 4.75
N GLU A 134 -10.09 -9.26 5.73
CA GLU A 134 -11.10 -10.32 5.54
C GLU A 134 -12.38 -9.80 4.88
N ALA A 135 -12.81 -8.58 5.20
CA ALA A 135 -14.02 -7.97 4.63
C ALA A 135 -13.86 -7.51 3.17
N ILE A 136 -12.63 -7.26 2.72
CA ILE A 136 -12.36 -6.80 1.36
C ILE A 136 -11.51 -7.78 0.52
N ALA A 137 -11.24 -8.98 1.04
CA ALA A 137 -10.35 -9.97 0.42
C ALA A 137 -10.77 -10.34 -1.02
N GLU A 138 -12.07 -10.44 -1.26
CA GLU A 138 -12.63 -10.76 -2.58
C GLU A 138 -12.28 -9.72 -3.64
N ARG A 139 -12.08 -8.45 -3.25
CA ARG A 139 -11.63 -7.39 -4.18
C ARG A 139 -10.25 -7.67 -4.77
N PHE A 140 -9.46 -8.48 -4.08
CA PHE A 140 -8.15 -8.92 -4.52
C PHE A 140 -8.17 -10.32 -5.13
N GLY A 141 -9.35 -10.92 -5.35
CA GLY A 141 -9.48 -12.31 -5.81
C GLY A 141 -9.07 -13.34 -4.76
N ILE A 142 -9.16 -13.00 -3.47
CA ILE A 142 -8.76 -13.88 -2.37
C ILE A 142 -10.00 -14.30 -1.58
N GLU A 143 -10.23 -15.62 -1.52
CA GLU A 143 -11.29 -16.21 -0.72
C GLU A 143 -11.01 -16.04 0.78
N LYS A 144 -12.00 -15.52 1.51
CA LYS A 144 -11.90 -15.27 2.96
C LYS A 144 -11.61 -16.54 3.75
N GLU A 145 -12.20 -17.67 3.37
CA GLU A 145 -12.05 -18.97 4.03
C GLU A 145 -10.61 -19.50 3.89
N ARG A 146 -9.95 -19.20 2.77
CA ARG A 146 -8.54 -19.55 2.58
C ARG A 146 -7.64 -18.61 3.37
N LEU A 147 -7.96 -17.31 3.39
CA LEU A 147 -7.20 -16.31 4.15
C LEU A 147 -7.10 -16.68 5.64
N ALA A 148 -8.19 -17.18 6.22
CA ALA A 148 -8.24 -17.62 7.63
C ALA A 148 -7.25 -18.75 7.96
N ARG A 149 -6.71 -19.46 6.96
CA ARG A 149 -5.73 -20.55 7.13
C ARG A 149 -4.28 -20.05 7.27
N ILE A 150 -4.03 -18.79 6.92
CA ILE A 150 -2.75 -18.12 7.17
C ILE A 150 -2.74 -17.65 8.63
N LYS A 151 -1.64 -17.87 9.34
CA LYS A 151 -1.55 -17.58 10.79
C LYS A 151 -1.58 -16.08 11.03
N THR A 152 -0.75 -15.33 10.31
CA THR A 152 -0.66 -13.87 10.45
C THR A 152 -0.77 -13.18 9.07
N PRO A 153 -1.97 -13.15 8.47
CA PRO A 153 -2.15 -12.71 7.09
C PRO A 153 -1.93 -11.20 6.94
N ILE A 154 -1.10 -10.82 5.98
CA ILE A 154 -0.98 -9.45 5.49
C ILE A 154 -1.10 -9.40 3.96
N LEU A 155 -1.65 -8.31 3.44
CA LEU A 155 -1.71 -8.04 2.01
C LEU A 155 -0.41 -7.39 1.53
N VAL A 156 0.13 -7.90 0.44
CA VAL A 156 1.27 -7.34 -0.30
C VAL A 156 0.94 -7.28 -1.79
N ARG A 157 1.69 -6.44 -2.51
CA ARG A 157 1.77 -6.45 -3.97
C ARG A 157 3.08 -7.10 -4.34
N GLU A 158 3.02 -8.29 -4.95
CA GLU A 158 4.20 -8.92 -5.55
C GLU A 158 4.45 -8.30 -6.92
N ARG A 159 5.65 -7.78 -7.15
CA ARG A 159 6.04 -7.23 -8.45
C ARG A 159 6.20 -8.34 -9.48
N LEU A 160 5.54 -8.19 -10.62
CA LEU A 160 5.64 -9.08 -11.79
C LEU A 160 6.55 -8.50 -12.87
N THR A 161 6.55 -7.18 -13.06
CA THR A 161 7.43 -6.52 -14.03
C THR A 161 8.90 -6.73 -13.67
N ASP A 162 9.71 -7.16 -14.63
CA ASP A 162 11.16 -7.23 -14.47
C ASP A 162 11.78 -5.83 -14.41
N VAL A 163 12.62 -5.57 -13.42
CA VAL A 163 13.19 -4.25 -13.13
C VAL A 163 14.58 -4.36 -12.53
N ASP A 164 15.37 -3.28 -12.66
CA ASP A 164 16.48 -3.03 -11.75
C ASP A 164 15.92 -2.76 -10.35
N ARG A 165 16.05 -3.75 -9.47
CA ARG A 165 15.45 -3.72 -8.12
C ARG A 165 15.96 -2.56 -7.28
N VAL A 166 17.23 -2.15 -7.45
CA VAL A 166 17.81 -1.04 -6.68
C VAL A 166 17.17 0.28 -7.14
N LYS A 167 17.04 0.50 -8.45
CA LYS A 167 16.36 1.69 -8.99
C LYS A 167 14.89 1.71 -8.64
N PHE A 168 14.21 0.57 -8.76
CA PHE A 168 12.80 0.44 -8.40
C PHE A 168 12.57 0.72 -6.91
N ALA A 169 13.37 0.12 -6.02
CA ALA A 169 13.27 0.38 -4.59
C ALA A 169 13.58 1.85 -4.27
N ALA A 170 14.57 2.47 -4.92
CA ALA A 170 14.83 3.90 -4.75
C ALA A 170 13.61 4.75 -5.13
N GLU A 171 13.01 4.49 -6.30
CA GLU A 171 11.82 5.19 -6.81
C GLU A 171 10.58 4.98 -5.94
N ALA A 172 10.27 3.73 -5.59
CA ALA A 172 9.11 3.36 -4.77
C ALA A 172 9.21 3.88 -3.31
N ASN A 173 10.35 4.45 -2.92
CA ASN A 173 10.54 5.09 -1.64
C ASN A 173 10.69 6.62 -1.75
N VAL A 174 10.55 7.23 -2.94
CA VAL A 174 10.65 8.70 -3.18
C VAL A 174 9.55 9.47 -2.42
N GLY A 175 8.31 8.99 -2.40
CA GLY A 175 7.22 9.61 -1.62
C GLY A 175 7.50 9.66 -0.11
N ALA A 176 8.37 8.76 0.41
CA ALA A 176 8.82 8.82 1.80
C ALA A 176 9.95 9.86 2.04
N VAL A 177 10.36 10.62 1.02
CA VAL A 177 11.49 11.56 1.01
C VAL A 177 11.06 13.02 0.92
N MET A 178 9.95 13.32 0.22
CA MET A 178 9.51 14.69 -0.03
C MET A 178 7.99 14.75 0.03
N GLY A 179 7.46 15.64 0.89
CA GLY A 179 6.03 16.00 0.91
C GLY A 179 5.07 14.86 1.22
N MET A 180 3.77 15.15 1.06
CA MET A 180 2.73 14.12 0.97
C MET A 180 2.89 13.37 -0.35
N SER A 181 2.70 12.06 -0.35
CA SER A 181 2.60 11.28 -1.59
C SER A 181 1.42 11.78 -2.46
N PRO A 182 1.41 11.52 -3.78
CA PRO A 182 0.28 11.89 -4.65
C PRO A 182 -1.07 11.36 -4.13
N TYR A 183 -1.08 10.17 -3.52
CA TYR A 183 -2.28 9.62 -2.89
C TYR A 183 -2.67 10.34 -1.59
N GLU A 184 -1.72 10.67 -0.71
CA GLU A 184 -2.01 11.43 0.52
C GLU A 184 -2.47 12.85 0.21
N GLN A 185 -1.87 13.49 -0.80
CA GLN A 185 -2.30 14.76 -1.35
C GLN A 185 -3.71 14.62 -1.93
N ALA A 186 -3.97 13.60 -2.76
CA ALA A 186 -5.30 13.33 -3.30
C ALA A 186 -6.36 13.07 -2.22
N LEU A 187 -5.99 12.42 -1.10
CA LEU A 187 -6.89 12.19 0.02
C LEU A 187 -7.19 13.49 0.79
N GLN A 188 -6.18 14.32 1.02
CA GLN A 188 -6.35 15.65 1.61
C GLN A 188 -7.23 16.54 0.72
N ASP A 189 -6.95 16.51 -0.58
CA ASP A 189 -7.66 17.24 -1.63
C ASP A 189 -9.10 16.76 -1.80
N ALA A 190 -9.34 15.46 -1.75
CA ALA A 190 -10.70 14.89 -1.76
C ALA A 190 -11.52 15.39 -0.56
N GLY A 191 -10.88 15.63 0.59
CA GLY A 191 -11.52 16.26 1.75
C GLY A 191 -12.00 17.70 1.51
N ARG A 192 -11.47 18.39 0.48
CA ARG A 192 -11.90 19.73 0.06
C ARG A 192 -13.11 19.70 -0.89
N LEU A 193 -13.49 18.53 -1.40
CA LEU A 193 -14.71 18.36 -2.21
C LEU A 193 -15.91 18.11 -1.31
N SER A 194 -16.83 19.08 -1.26
CA SER A 194 -18.08 18.91 -0.51
C SER A 194 -19.02 17.93 -1.21
N SER A 195 -19.87 17.24 -0.45
CA SER A 195 -20.94 16.39 -1.00
C SER A 195 -21.87 17.17 -1.93
N THR A 196 -22.11 18.44 -1.64
CA THR A 196 -22.85 19.36 -2.52
C THR A 196 -22.14 19.56 -3.86
N THR A 197 -20.82 19.79 -3.85
CA THR A 197 -20.03 19.93 -5.08
C THR A 197 -20.09 18.65 -5.92
N ILE A 198 -19.93 17.48 -5.29
CA ILE A 198 -19.99 16.19 -5.97
C ILE A 198 -21.39 15.93 -6.58
N SER A 199 -22.47 16.32 -5.89
CA SER A 199 -23.84 16.15 -6.39
C SER A 199 -24.16 16.93 -7.66
N THR A 200 -23.34 17.92 -8.00
CA THR A 200 -23.48 18.71 -9.23
C THR A 200 -22.69 18.14 -10.41
N LEU A 201 -21.99 17.01 -10.22
CA LEU A 201 -21.28 16.32 -11.30
C LEU A 201 -22.28 15.76 -12.30
N ALA A 202 -22.21 16.28 -13.53
CA ALA A 202 -22.98 15.77 -14.65
C ALA A 202 -22.16 14.73 -15.41
N VAL A 203 -22.63 13.49 -15.48
CA VAL A 203 -22.00 12.39 -16.23
C VAL A 203 -22.99 11.90 -17.29
N GLY A 204 -22.60 11.91 -18.57
CA GLY A 204 -23.41 11.36 -19.65
C GLY A 204 -23.46 9.82 -19.63
N GLU A 205 -24.46 9.23 -20.27
CA GLU A 205 -24.73 7.77 -20.22
C GLU A 205 -23.56 6.89 -20.68
N GLU A 206 -22.68 7.39 -21.56
CA GLU A 206 -21.51 6.67 -22.06
C GLU A 206 -20.17 7.26 -21.58
N GLN A 207 -20.19 8.20 -20.64
CA GLN A 207 -18.99 8.89 -20.18
C GLN A 207 -18.39 8.23 -18.94
N THR A 208 -17.07 8.11 -18.93
CA THR A 208 -16.34 7.86 -17.69
C THR A 208 -16.33 9.12 -16.81
N ILE A 209 -16.08 8.95 -15.51
CA ILE A 209 -15.96 10.08 -14.57
C ILE A 209 -14.83 11.03 -15.00
N ASP A 210 -13.70 10.50 -15.48
CA ASP A 210 -12.59 11.32 -15.99
C ASP A 210 -13.01 12.16 -17.21
N GLN A 211 -13.75 11.56 -18.15
CA GLN A 211 -14.27 12.27 -19.32
C GLN A 211 -15.27 13.35 -18.91
N ALA A 212 -16.18 13.04 -17.98
CA ALA A 212 -17.16 13.98 -17.46
C ALA A 212 -16.50 15.18 -16.79
N LEU A 213 -15.48 14.97 -15.95
CA LEU A 213 -14.77 16.05 -15.26
C LEU A 213 -14.09 17.05 -16.21
N ARG A 214 -13.73 16.64 -17.43
CA ARG A 214 -13.11 17.50 -18.45
C ARG A 214 -14.11 18.30 -19.28
N MET A 215 -15.41 18.05 -19.12
CA MET A 215 -16.46 18.77 -19.84
C MET A 215 -16.65 20.17 -19.26
N ARG A 216 -16.87 21.18 -20.12
CA ARG A 216 -17.19 22.54 -19.69
C ARG A 216 -18.37 22.63 -18.71
N GLY A 217 -19.32 21.70 -18.83
CA GLY A 217 -20.47 21.61 -17.91
C GLY A 217 -20.08 21.28 -16.47
N ASN A 218 -18.86 20.80 -16.22
CA ASN A 218 -18.31 20.48 -14.91
C ASN A 218 -17.16 21.42 -14.49
N ASP A 219 -16.90 22.50 -15.24
CA ASP A 219 -15.85 23.49 -14.92
C ASP A 219 -16.00 24.07 -13.51
N HIS A 220 -17.24 24.18 -13.00
CA HIS A 220 -17.51 24.68 -11.66
C HIS A 220 -16.92 23.78 -10.56
N ILE A 221 -16.83 22.47 -10.80
CA ILE A 221 -16.21 21.51 -9.88
C ILE A 221 -14.71 21.74 -9.83
N ILE A 222 -14.07 21.89 -10.99
CA ILE A 222 -12.64 22.20 -11.08
C ILE A 222 -12.33 23.56 -10.44
N LYS A 223 -13.13 24.60 -10.74
CA LYS A 223 -12.95 25.93 -10.14
C LYS A 223 -13.16 25.94 -8.64
N HIS A 224 -14.15 25.20 -8.14
CA HIS A 224 -14.38 25.03 -6.71
C HIS A 224 -13.19 24.31 -6.06
N PHE A 225 -12.67 23.26 -6.72
CA PHE A 225 -11.52 22.52 -6.22
C PHE A 225 -10.28 23.42 -6.14
N VAL A 226 -9.91 24.09 -7.25
CA VAL A 226 -8.72 24.96 -7.34
C VAL A 226 -8.78 26.15 -6.39
N SER A 227 -9.96 26.76 -6.20
CA SER A 227 -10.12 27.91 -5.30
C SER A 227 -9.98 27.56 -3.81
N ASN A 228 -9.96 26.26 -3.47
CA ASN A 228 -9.86 25.75 -2.11
C ASN A 228 -8.52 25.03 -1.82
N ILE A 229 -7.54 25.14 -2.73
CA ILE A 229 -6.19 24.58 -2.55
C ILE A 229 -5.36 25.44 -1.61
#